data_AF-G5HEX6-F1
#
_entry.id   AF-G5HEX6-F1
#
_cell.length_a   1.000
_cell.length_b   1.000
_cell.length_c   1.000
_cell.angle_alpha   90.00
_cell.angle_beta   90.00
_cell.angle_gamma   90.00
#
_symmetry.space_group_name_H-M   'P 1'
#
loop_
_entity.id
_entity.type
_entity.pdbx_description
1 polymer ?
#
loop_
_entity_poly.entity_id
_entity_poly.type
_entity_poly.pdbx_seq_one_letter_code
_entity_poly.pdbx_strand_id
1 'polypeptide(L)'
;MVTIAVRYRLKPGKREELLKFVMDNVVNTRKEKGNISYDQYPSMENEQDMFVFECWETEDDVNRHNSAPHFLEFAMKRKPMLESYTSTRYESKVIRTHHGMPSWQDQDPNDTTFADLNLDKK
;
A
#
# COMPACT_ATOMS: atom_id res chain seq x y z
N MET A 1 15.44 -2.26 1.87
CA MET A 1 14.15 -2.21 2.58
C MET A 1 13.18 -3.10 1.82
N VAL A 2 12.02 -3.41 2.40
CA VAL A 2 11.00 -4.23 1.74
C VAL A 2 9.79 -3.37 1.42
N THR A 3 9.34 -3.44 0.17
CA THR A 3 8.06 -2.84 -0.24
C THR A 3 7.10 -3.94 -0.63
N ILE A 4 5.86 -3.86 -0.16
CA ILE A 4 4.81 -4.84 -0.43
C ILE A 4 3.61 -4.12 -1.03
N ALA A 5 3.18 -4.63 -2.19
CA ALA A 5 1.93 -4.24 -2.82
C ALA A 5 0.96 -5.42 -2.74
N VAL A 6 -0.16 -5.23 -2.06
CA VAL A 6 -1.23 -6.21 -1.97
C VAL A 6 -2.44 -5.69 -2.72
N ARG A 7 -3.02 -6.51 -3.60
CA ARG A 7 -4.34 -6.25 -4.17
C ARG A 7 -5.26 -7.34 -3.71
N TYR A 8 -6.42 -6.98 -3.17
CA TYR A 8 -7.43 -7.96 -2.86
C TYR A 8 -8.80 -7.47 -3.29
N ARG A 9 -9.60 -8.42 -3.75
CA ARG A 9 -10.98 -8.20 -4.16
C ARG A 9 -11.90 -8.75 -3.10
N LEU A 10 -12.86 -7.95 -2.67
CA LEU A 10 -13.92 -8.34 -1.77
C LEU A 10 -15.08 -8.94 -2.56
N LYS A 11 -15.84 -9.82 -1.93
CA LYS A 11 -17.17 -10.23 -2.41
C LYS A 11 -18.09 -9.00 -2.50
N PRO A 12 -19.10 -9.01 -3.39
CA PRO A 12 -20.03 -7.89 -3.55
C PRO A 12 -20.63 -7.42 -2.22
N GLY A 13 -20.68 -6.10 -2.01
CA GLY A 13 -21.30 -5.48 -0.83
C GLY A 13 -20.49 -5.55 0.48
N LYS A 14 -19.25 -6.04 0.47
CA LYS A 14 -18.44 -6.21 1.70
C LYS A 14 -17.56 -5.02 2.10
N ARG A 15 -17.43 -3.99 1.24
CA ARG A 15 -16.57 -2.83 1.52
C ARG A 15 -16.93 -2.12 2.82
N GLU A 16 -18.18 -1.75 3.01
CA GLU A 16 -18.59 -1.02 4.22
C GLU A 16 -18.37 -1.84 5.49
N GLU A 17 -18.52 -3.16 5.41
CA GLU A 17 -18.25 -4.07 6.52
C GLU A 17 -16.75 -4.07 6.87
N LEU A 18 -15.87 -4.14 5.87
CA LEU A 18 -14.42 -4.06 6.06
C LEU A 18 -13.99 -2.71 6.67
N LEU A 19 -14.52 -1.60 6.14
CA LEU A 19 -14.12 -0.25 6.55
C LEU A 19 -14.43 0.04 8.03
N LYS A 20 -15.37 -0.70 8.64
CA LYS A 20 -15.69 -0.59 10.07
C LYS A 20 -14.55 -1.04 10.99
N PHE A 21 -13.63 -1.88 10.53
CA PHE A 21 -12.56 -2.44 11.39
C PHE A 21 -11.15 -2.37 10.78
N VAL A 22 -11.00 -2.07 9.49
CA VAL A 22 -9.67 -2.00 8.84
C VAL A 22 -8.74 -0.97 9.49
N MET A 23 -9.30 0.13 10.00
CA MET A 23 -8.50 1.21 10.58
C MET A 23 -7.77 0.79 11.86
N ASP A 24 -8.32 -0.15 12.63
CA ASP A 24 -7.63 -0.68 13.82
C ASP A 24 -6.36 -1.42 13.44
N ASN A 25 -6.38 -2.17 12.35
CA ASN A 25 -5.18 -2.81 11.81
C ASN A 25 -4.16 -1.74 11.38
N VAL A 26 -4.59 -0.80 10.53
CA VAL A 26 -3.72 0.27 10.00
C VAL A 26 -3.02 1.05 11.12
N VAL A 27 -3.77 1.49 12.14
CA VAL A 27 -3.23 2.29 13.25
C VAL A 27 -2.24 1.50 14.09
N ASN A 28 -2.48 0.21 14.30
CA ASN A 28 -1.57 -0.62 15.10
C ASN A 28 -0.33 -1.04 14.31
N THR A 29 -0.47 -1.32 13.02
CA THR A 29 0.67 -1.66 12.14
C THR A 29 1.67 -0.51 12.02
N ARG A 30 1.19 0.74 11.93
CA ARG A 30 2.05 1.93 11.91
C ARG A 30 2.83 2.17 13.21
N LYS A 31 2.47 1.51 14.32
CA LYS A 31 3.20 1.57 15.59
C LYS A 31 4.28 0.50 15.70
N GLU A 32 4.30 -0.46 14.78
CA GLU A 32 5.25 -1.55 14.81
C GLU A 32 6.67 -1.03 14.55
N LYS A 33 7.63 -1.60 15.27
CA LYS A 33 9.04 -1.35 15.01
C LYS A 33 9.36 -1.76 13.57
N GLY A 34 10.05 -0.89 12.86
CA GLY A 34 10.47 -1.12 11.47
C GLY A 34 9.38 -0.89 10.42
N ASN A 35 8.16 -0.48 10.81
CA ASN A 35 7.20 0.03 9.84
C ASN A 35 7.63 1.43 9.35
N ILE A 36 7.80 1.59 8.04
CA ILE A 36 8.10 2.88 7.41
C ILE A 36 6.80 3.53 6.93
N SER A 37 5.94 2.76 6.27
CA SER A 37 4.59 3.18 5.90
C SER A 37 3.66 1.97 5.78
N TYR A 38 2.38 2.17 6.06
CA TYR A 38 1.34 1.18 5.87
C TYR A 38 0.00 1.85 5.67
N ASP A 39 -0.63 1.55 4.54
CA ASP A 39 -1.91 2.12 4.14
C ASP A 39 -2.76 1.11 3.37
N GLN A 40 -4.07 1.15 3.60
CA GLN A 40 -5.06 0.44 2.78
C GLN A 40 -5.97 1.43 2.09
N TYR A 41 -6.15 1.27 0.78
CA TYR A 41 -6.87 2.16 -0.10
C TYR A 41 -8.05 1.42 -0.76
N PRO A 42 -9.30 1.88 -0.59
CA PRO A 42 -10.38 1.43 -1.44
C PRO A 42 -10.19 1.96 -2.87
N SER A 43 -10.50 1.13 -3.87
CA SER A 43 -10.54 1.59 -5.26
C SER A 43 -11.66 2.61 -5.47
N MET A 44 -11.33 3.66 -6.23
CA MET A 44 -12.26 4.70 -6.68
C MET A 44 -13.12 4.24 -7.87
N GLU A 45 -12.71 3.20 -8.58
CA GLU A 45 -13.35 2.71 -9.81
C GLU A 45 -14.19 1.45 -9.58
N ASN A 46 -13.85 0.67 -8.55
CA ASN A 46 -14.50 -0.61 -8.28
C ASN A 46 -14.73 -0.81 -6.78
N GLU A 47 -15.98 -0.95 -6.36
CA GLU A 47 -16.35 -1.10 -4.95
C GLU A 47 -15.79 -2.35 -4.25
N GLN A 48 -15.36 -3.34 -5.03
CA GLN A 48 -14.82 -4.59 -4.49
C GLN A 48 -13.31 -4.55 -4.31
N ASP A 49 -12.60 -3.65 -4.99
CA ASP A 49 -11.15 -3.70 -5.01
C ASP A 49 -10.55 -2.84 -3.90
N MET A 50 -9.50 -3.40 -3.28
CA MET A 50 -8.68 -2.77 -2.25
C MET A 50 -7.21 -2.93 -2.60
N PHE A 51 -6.41 -1.92 -2.26
CA PHE A 51 -4.97 -1.92 -2.42
C PHE A 51 -4.30 -1.67 -1.07
N VAL A 52 -3.25 -2.41 -0.75
CA VAL A 52 -2.39 -2.15 0.41
C VAL A 52 -1.00 -1.83 -0.10
N PHE A 53 -0.41 -0.78 0.45
CA PHE A 53 0.98 -0.45 0.22
C PHE A 53 1.72 -0.37 1.54
N GLU A 54 2.80 -1.13 1.62
CA GLU A 54 3.58 -1.30 2.85
C GLU A 54 5.06 -1.09 2.54
N CYS A 55 5.75 -0.36 3.41
CA CYS A 55 7.20 -0.24 3.40
C CYS A 55 7.74 -0.59 4.79
N TRP A 56 8.76 -1.44 4.81
CA TRP A 56 9.34 -2.01 6.01
C TRP A 56 10.86 -1.92 5.97
N GLU A 57 11.50 -1.71 7.12
CA GLU A 57 12.96 -1.67 7.23
C GLU A 57 13.60 -2.98 6.77
N THR A 58 13.09 -4.12 7.24
CA THR A 58 13.61 -5.47 6.95
C THR A 58 12.52 -6.52 6.72
N GLU A 59 12.86 -7.67 6.12
CA GLU A 59 11.95 -8.83 6.03
C GLU A 59 11.57 -9.39 7.41
N ASP A 60 12.44 -9.25 8.41
CA ASP A 60 12.13 -9.68 9.78
C ASP A 60 11.03 -8.82 10.43
N ASP A 61 10.95 -7.53 10.08
CA ASP A 61 9.82 -6.68 10.49
C ASP A 61 8.51 -7.18 9.87
N VAL A 62 8.53 -7.55 8.58
CA VAL A 62 7.38 -8.14 7.88
C VAL A 62 6.95 -9.46 8.53
N ASN A 63 7.89 -10.31 8.92
CA ASN A 63 7.59 -11.58 9.59
C ASN A 63 6.95 -11.36 10.97
N ARG A 64 7.43 -10.35 11.73
CA ARG A 64 6.80 -9.93 12.99
C ARG A 64 5.38 -9.41 12.76
N HIS A 65 5.18 -8.56 11.76
CA HIS A 65 3.86 -8.04 11.38
C HIS A 65 2.87 -9.17 11.08
N ASN A 66 3.27 -10.14 10.26
CA ASN A 66 2.43 -11.29 9.90
C ASN A 66 2.02 -12.17 11.09
N SER A 67 2.70 -12.03 12.23
CA SER A 67 2.43 -12.76 13.47
C SER A 67 1.79 -11.87 14.55
N ALA A 68 1.60 -10.58 14.27
CA ALA A 68 1.09 -9.63 15.26
C ALA A 68 -0.40 -9.89 15.56
N PRO A 69 -0.85 -9.78 16.83
CA PRO A 69 -2.23 -10.10 17.20
C PRO A 69 -3.29 -9.31 16.41
N HIS A 70 -3.07 -8.00 16.21
CA HIS A 70 -4.00 -7.14 15.48
C HIS A 70 -4.09 -7.51 13.99
N PHE A 71 -2.97 -7.90 13.37
CA PHE A 71 -2.95 -8.36 11.99
C PHE A 71 -3.64 -9.71 11.83
N LEU A 72 -3.41 -10.65 12.75
CA LEU A 72 -4.07 -11.95 12.75
C LEU A 72 -5.59 -11.79 12.91
N GLU A 73 -6.04 -10.94 13.83
CA GLU A 73 -7.46 -10.62 14.01
C GLU A 73 -8.07 -10.02 12.74
N PHE A 74 -7.41 -9.04 12.13
CA PHE A 74 -7.82 -8.43 10.87
C PHE A 74 -7.89 -9.47 9.74
N ALA A 75 -6.85 -10.29 9.58
CA ALA A 75 -6.78 -11.31 8.54
C ALA A 75 -7.91 -12.34 8.69
N MET A 76 -8.21 -12.77 9.91
CA MET A 76 -9.33 -13.69 10.19
C MET A 76 -10.68 -13.06 9.85
N LYS A 77 -10.95 -11.81 10.28
CA LYS A 77 -12.21 -11.11 9.96
C LYS A 77 -12.37 -10.85 8.46
N ARG A 78 -11.29 -10.48 7.78
CA ARG A 78 -11.31 -10.19 6.33
C ARG A 78 -11.44 -11.45 5.48
N LYS A 79 -10.82 -12.57 5.85
CA LYS A 79 -10.79 -13.82 5.06
C LYS A 79 -12.13 -14.24 4.45
N PRO A 80 -13.26 -14.31 5.18
CA PRO A 80 -14.55 -14.71 4.59
C PRO A 80 -15.10 -13.70 3.57
N MET A 81 -14.60 -12.47 3.55
CA MET A 81 -15.00 -11.39 2.65
C MET A 81 -14.25 -11.41 1.31
N LEU A 82 -13.15 -12.17 1.19
CA LEU A 82 -12.29 -12.14 0.01
C LEU A 82 -12.87 -12.98 -1.15
N GLU A 83 -12.75 -12.43 -2.36
CA GLU A 83 -12.91 -13.11 -3.65
C GLU A 83 -11.54 -13.47 -4.25
N SER A 84 -10.56 -12.55 -4.19
CA SER A 84 -9.19 -12.80 -4.65
C SER A 84 -8.17 -12.01 -3.85
N TYR A 85 -6.90 -12.44 -3.91
CA TYR A 85 -5.78 -11.82 -3.18
C TYR A 85 -4.47 -12.05 -3.93
N THR A 86 -3.70 -10.99 -4.15
CA THR A 86 -2.32 -11.05 -4.65
C THR A 86 -1.43 -10.18 -3.78
N SER A 87 -0.22 -10.66 -3.52
CA SER A 87 0.81 -9.93 -2.79
C SER A 87 2.11 -10.03 -3.56
N THR A 88 2.72 -8.89 -3.86
CA THR A 88 4.03 -8.82 -4.50
C THR A 88 4.98 -8.07 -3.58
N ARG A 89 6.16 -8.65 -3.36
CA ARG A 89 7.22 -8.06 -2.54
C ARG A 89 8.36 -7.64 -3.44
N TYR A 90 8.97 -6.51 -3.08
CA TYR A 90 10.10 -5.92 -3.78
C TYR A 90 11.21 -5.64 -2.77
N GLU A 91 12.44 -5.98 -3.14
CA GLU A 91 13.59 -5.31 -2.55
C GLU A 91 13.61 -3.88 -3.08
N SER A 92 13.68 -2.91 -2.19
CA SER A 92 13.63 -1.50 -2.55
C SER A 92 14.67 -0.67 -1.80
N LYS A 93 15.01 0.48 -2.39
CA LYS A 93 15.95 1.46 -1.85
C LYS A 93 15.34 2.87 -1.96
N VAL A 94 15.48 3.67 -0.90
CA VAL A 94 15.08 5.07 -0.95
C VAL A 94 16.09 5.79 -1.84
N ILE A 95 15.62 6.33 -2.96
CA ILE A 95 16.47 7.09 -3.89
C ILE A 95 16.48 8.57 -3.50
N ARG A 96 15.31 9.12 -3.17
CA ARG A 96 15.14 10.53 -2.79
C ARG A 96 13.90 10.70 -1.91
N THR A 97 13.98 11.64 -0.98
CA THR A 97 12.83 12.17 -0.22
C THR A 97 12.81 13.68 -0.41
N HIS A 98 11.68 14.21 -0.88
CA HIS A 98 11.47 15.65 -0.99
C HIS A 98 10.65 16.14 0.20
N HIS A 99 11.05 17.27 0.79
CA HIS A 99 10.31 17.91 1.87
C HIS A 99 9.81 19.27 1.39
N GLY A 100 8.55 19.58 1.67
CA GLY A 100 7.90 20.82 1.23
C GLY A 100 7.01 20.65 0.00
N MET A 101 6.31 21.73 -0.35
CA MET A 101 5.46 21.76 -1.54
C MET A 101 6.31 21.49 -2.79
N PRO A 102 5.88 20.59 -3.70
CA PRO A 102 6.57 20.45 -4.97
C PRO A 102 6.58 21.79 -5.71
N SER A 103 7.75 22.28 -6.10
CA SER A 103 7.83 23.29 -7.15
C SER A 103 7.69 22.55 -8.48
N TRP A 104 6.48 22.53 -9.03
CA TRP A 104 6.21 21.99 -10.37
C TRP A 104 6.90 22.78 -11.51
N GLN A 105 7.77 23.74 -11.17
CA GLN A 105 8.46 24.66 -12.08
C GLN A 105 9.98 24.45 -12.13
N ASP A 106 10.57 23.66 -11.23
CA ASP A 106 12.00 23.32 -11.31
C ASP A 106 12.15 21.99 -12.04
N GLN A 107 11.91 22.01 -13.35
CA GLN A 107 12.40 20.93 -14.21
C GLN A 107 13.93 20.94 -14.11
N ASP A 108 14.51 19.87 -13.57
CA ASP A 108 15.94 19.62 -13.74
C ASP A 108 16.20 19.54 -15.25
N PRO A 109 17.03 20.44 -15.82
CA PRO A 109 17.30 20.46 -17.26
C PRO A 109 17.97 19.18 -17.78
N ASN A 110 18.41 18.29 -16.89
CA ASN A 110 18.94 16.96 -17.22
C ASN A 110 17.98 15.81 -16.87
N ASP A 111 16.78 16.08 -16.36
CA ASP A 111 15.79 15.04 -16.06
C ASP A 111 15.05 14.64 -17.33
N THR A 112 15.53 13.57 -17.97
CA THR A 112 14.96 13.01 -19.20
C THR A 112 13.75 12.11 -18.95
N THR A 113 13.29 11.92 -17.71
CA THR A 113 12.23 10.94 -17.39
C THR A 113 10.87 11.23 -18.04
N PHE A 114 10.64 12.46 -18.52
CA PHE A 114 9.40 12.84 -19.21
C PHE A 114 9.54 13.05 -20.73
N ALA A 115 10.73 12.86 -21.31
CA ALA A 115 10.96 13.09 -22.74
C ALA A 115 10.22 12.10 -23.65
N ASP A 116 9.85 10.92 -23.14
CA ASP A 116 9.25 9.84 -23.93
C ASP A 116 7.71 9.75 -23.87
N LEU A 117 7.03 10.70 -23.21
CA LEU A 117 5.56 10.71 -23.10
C LEU A 117 4.85 11.64 -24.11
N ASN A 118 5.51 11.98 -25.22
CA ASN A 118 4.80 12.45 -26.42
C ASN A 118 4.07 11.26 -27.06
N LEU A 119 2.97 10.82 -26.42
CA LEU A 119 1.91 10.12 -27.13
C LEU A 119 1.19 11.16 -27.96
N ASP A 120 1.38 11.03 -29.27
CA ASP A 120 0.77 11.85 -30.30
C ASP A 120 -0.69 12.17 -30.01
N LYS A 121 -1.00 13.47 -30.11
CA LYS A 121 -2.35 13.97 -30.30
C LYS A 121 -2.99 13.26 -31.50
N LYS A 122 -3.99 12.43 -31.25
CA LYS A 122 -5.20 12.29 -32.08
C LYS A 122 -6.28 11.51 -31.35
#